data_AF-A0A6G0Y578-F1
#
_entry.id   AF-A0A6G0Y578-F1
#
_cell.length_a   1.000
_cell.length_b   1.000
_cell.length_c   1.000
_cell.angle_alpha   90.00
_cell.angle_beta   90.00
_cell.angle_gamma   90.00
#
_symmetry.space_group_name_H-M   'P 1'
#
loop_
_entity.id
_entity.type
_entity.pdbx_description
1 polymer ?
#
loop_
_entity_poly.entity_id
_entity_poly.type
_entity_poly.pdbx_seq_one_letter_code
_entity_poly.pdbx_strand_id
1 'polypeptide(L)'
;MDRMTENYSVARKSFRWPLTVFYSMLNIGGVNAQIIYQENCPHNKKTRLEFLKCLSRELMKEQMEYRCTIKSLPNEIKTKIVKYGFSVNPTEEFQRFRKSGRCSFCDRNKDRKTTKVCTNCAKLICRDHLIEMCPSCCEVML
;
A
#
# COMPACT_ATOMS: atom_id res chain seq x y z
N MET A 1 28.76 0.40 19.70
CA MET A 1 28.17 0.22 18.37
C MET A 1 27.20 -0.96 18.38
N ASP A 2 27.61 -2.14 18.85
CA ASP A 2 26.79 -3.37 18.86
C ASP A 2 25.41 -3.24 19.51
N ARG A 3 25.34 -2.64 20.71
CA ARG A 3 24.06 -2.46 21.43
C ARG A 3 23.04 -1.60 20.66
N MET A 4 23.51 -0.62 19.88
CA MET A 4 22.63 0.28 19.11
C MET A 4 22.12 -0.38 17.83
N THR A 5 22.91 -1.30 17.26
CA THR A 5 22.53 -2.06 16.06
C THR A 5 21.63 -3.25 16.38
N GLU A 6 21.76 -3.86 17.56
CA GLU A 6 21.00 -5.06 17.93
C GLU A 6 19.49 -4.79 18.07
N ASN A 7 19.11 -3.69 18.74
CA ASN A 7 17.70 -3.33 18.98
C ASN A 7 16.89 -2.97 17.72
N TYR A 8 17.56 -2.62 16.62
CA TYR A 8 16.93 -2.24 15.35
C TYR A 8 17.61 -2.94 14.16
N SER A 9 18.09 -4.16 14.37
CA SER A 9 18.85 -4.89 13.36
C SER A 9 17.98 -5.28 12.16
N VAL A 10 18.50 -5.03 10.95
CA VAL A 10 17.90 -5.51 9.70
C VAL A 10 18.37 -6.91 9.31
N ALA A 11 19.25 -7.53 10.11
CA ALA A 11 19.76 -8.86 9.84
C ALA A 11 18.64 -9.90 9.71
N ARG A 12 18.84 -10.85 8.81
CA ARG A 12 17.95 -11.99 8.59
C ARG A 12 18.78 -13.27 8.57
N LYS A 13 18.18 -14.38 8.99
CA LYS A 13 18.80 -15.70 8.85
C LYS A 13 19.11 -15.94 7.38
N SER A 14 20.39 -16.14 7.07
CA SER A 14 20.89 -16.37 5.73
C SER A 14 22.03 -17.39 5.79
N PHE A 15 22.07 -18.29 4.82
CA PHE A 15 23.21 -19.19 4.62
C PHE A 15 24.24 -18.63 3.62
N ARG A 16 24.04 -17.39 3.17
CA ARG A 16 24.94 -16.68 2.26
C ARG A 16 25.67 -15.59 3.04
N TRP A 17 26.96 -15.78 3.28
CA TRP A 17 27.79 -14.83 4.02
C TRP A 17 27.77 -13.39 3.47
N PRO A 18 27.65 -13.13 2.15
CA PRO A 18 27.64 -11.74 1.66
C PRO A 18 26.43 -10.96 2.15
N LEU A 19 25.29 -11.63 2.36
CA LEU A 19 24.10 -10.99 2.91
C LEU A 19 24.30 -10.60 4.38
N THR A 20 25.03 -11.39 5.16
CA THR A 20 25.39 -11.03 6.54
C THR A 20 26.19 -9.72 6.57
N VAL A 21 27.19 -9.60 5.70
CA VAL A 21 28.00 -8.38 5.57
C VAL A 21 27.13 -7.20 5.13
N PHE A 22 26.25 -7.41 4.14
CA PHE A 22 25.33 -6.37 3.67
C PHE A 22 24.40 -5.86 4.77
N TYR A 23 23.81 -6.75 5.58
CA TYR A 23 22.98 -6.33 6.71
C TYR A 23 23.76 -5.55 7.77
N SER A 24 25.00 -5.94 8.05
CA SER A 24 25.88 -5.18 8.94
C SER A 24 26.16 -3.78 8.39
N MET A 25 26.42 -3.65 7.09
CA MET A 25 26.61 -2.34 6.44
C MET A 25 25.36 -1.46 6.56
N LEU A 26 24.17 -2.01 6.34
CA LEU A 26 22.90 -1.27 6.50
C LEU A 26 22.69 -0.79 7.95
N ASN A 27 22.98 -1.65 8.93
CA ASN A 27 22.85 -1.30 10.35
C ASN A 27 23.80 -0.16 10.74
N ILE A 28 25.07 -0.25 10.36
CA ILE A 28 26.09 0.77 10.64
C ILE A 28 25.74 2.07 9.90
N GLY A 29 25.40 1.98 8.61
CA GLY A 29 25.01 3.13 7.80
C GLY A 29 23.82 3.88 8.38
N GLY A 30 22.80 3.14 8.87
CA GLY A 30 21.64 3.74 9.51
C GLY A 30 21.95 4.45 10.83
N VAL A 31 22.94 4.00 11.60
CA VAL A 31 23.40 4.68 12.82
C VAL A 31 24.19 5.94 12.46
N ASN A 32 25.15 5.81 11.53
CA ASN A 32 25.98 6.93 11.10
C ASN A 32 25.15 8.06 10.48
N ALA A 33 24.18 7.72 9.62
CA ALA A 33 23.26 8.69 9.04
C ALA A 33 22.46 9.45 10.11
N GLN A 34 22.06 8.77 11.20
CA GLN A 34 21.33 9.42 12.29
C GLN A 34 22.21 10.40 13.07
N ILE A 35 23.47 10.02 13.35
CA ILE A 35 24.42 10.90 14.03
C ILE A 35 24.58 12.18 13.20
N ILE A 36 24.89 12.04 11.91
CA ILE A 36 25.03 13.17 10.99
C ILE A 36 23.77 14.03 10.99
N TYR A 37 22.58 13.43 10.90
CA TYR A 37 21.32 14.16 10.94
C TYR A 37 21.14 14.94 12.25
N GLN A 38 21.42 14.33 13.41
CA GLN A 38 21.25 14.97 14.71
C GLN A 38 22.21 16.14 14.92
N GLU A 39 23.45 16.02 14.45
CA GLU A 39 24.43 17.11 14.48
C GLU A 39 24.01 18.29 13.59
N ASN A 40 23.43 18.02 12.41
CA ASN A 40 22.97 19.07 11.49
C ASN A 40 21.57 19.61 11.81
N CYS A 41 20.80 18.96 12.66
CA CYS A 41 19.42 19.33 13.00
C CYS A 41 19.20 19.35 14.53
N PRO A 42 19.90 20.22 15.28
CA PRO A 42 19.91 20.19 16.75
C PRO A 42 18.55 20.45 17.39
N HIS A 43 17.65 21.16 16.70
CA HIS A 43 16.30 21.46 17.15
C HIS A 43 15.23 20.44 16.71
N ASN A 44 15.60 19.46 15.86
CA ASN A 44 14.68 18.43 15.35
C ASN A 44 15.27 17.04 15.63
N LYS A 45 15.60 16.79 16.90
CA LYS A 45 16.11 15.49 17.34
C LYS A 45 15.01 14.44 17.19
N LYS A 46 15.38 13.32 16.58
CA LYS A 46 14.52 12.15 16.43
C LYS A 46 15.06 11.01 17.28
N THR A 47 14.16 10.22 17.87
CA THR A 47 14.52 8.92 18.43
C THR A 47 15.01 7.99 17.31
N ARG A 48 15.70 6.90 17.69
CA ARG A 48 16.19 5.89 16.73
C ARG A 48 15.07 5.34 15.83
N LEU A 49 13.93 5.01 16.43
CA LEU A 49 12.78 4.47 15.71
C LEU A 49 12.18 5.49 14.74
N GLU A 50 11.98 6.73 15.17
CA GLU A 50 11.42 7.79 14.32
C GLU A 50 12.34 8.09 13.14
N PHE A 51 13.64 8.21 13.39
CA PHE A 51 14.62 8.42 12.32
C PHE A 51 14.56 7.29 11.28
N LEU A 52 14.57 6.03 11.72
CA LEU A 52 14.48 4.88 10.82
C LEU A 52 13.15 4.80 10.05
N LYS A 53 12.04 5.20 10.67
CA LYS A 53 10.73 5.29 9.98
C LYS A 53 10.76 6.38 8.90
N CYS A 54 11.30 7.55 9.21
CA CYS A 54 11.47 8.61 8.21
C CYS A 54 12.40 8.18 7.08
N LEU A 55 13.57 7.64 7.42
CA LEU A 55 14.56 7.16 6.44
C LEU A 55 13.96 6.11 5.51
N SER A 56 13.29 5.08 6.06
CA SER A 56 12.69 4.02 5.24
C SER A 56 11.57 4.56 4.34
N ARG A 57 10.77 5.51 4.82
CA ARG A 57 9.73 6.16 4.02
C ARG A 57 10.32 6.96 2.86
N GLU A 58 11.36 7.76 3.11
CA GLU A 58 12.02 8.54 2.05
C GLU A 58 12.68 7.64 1.01
N LEU A 59 13.39 6.58 1.42
CA LEU A 59 14.01 5.62 0.50
C LEU A 59 12.99 4.87 -0.37
N MET A 60 11.78 4.64 0.14
CA MET A 60 10.72 3.96 -0.60
C MET A 60 9.91 4.87 -1.52
N LYS A 61 9.97 6.19 -1.33
CA LYS A 61 9.02 7.14 -1.90
C LYS A 61 8.89 7.03 -3.42
N GLU A 62 10.00 7.18 -4.13
CA GLU A 62 10.05 7.13 -5.60
C GLU A 62 9.53 5.78 -6.14
N GLN A 63 9.92 4.69 -5.50
CA GLN A 63 9.51 3.35 -5.90
C GLN A 63 8.01 3.12 -5.67
N MET A 64 7.45 3.64 -4.57
CA MET A 64 6.02 3.53 -4.28
C MET A 64 5.19 4.38 -5.24
N GLU A 65 5.65 5.60 -5.54
CA GLU A 65 5.05 6.49 -6.53
C GLU A 65 5.06 5.87 -7.93
N TYR A 66 6.20 5.32 -8.36
CA TYR A 66 6.30 4.58 -9.63
C TYR A 66 5.31 3.42 -9.69
N ARG A 67 5.19 2.61 -8.63
CA ARG A 67 4.29 1.45 -8.60
C ARG A 67 2.81 1.84 -8.75
N CYS A 68 2.40 3.03 -8.30
CA CYS A 68 1.04 3.53 -8.53
C CYS A 68 0.72 3.71 -10.03
N THR A 69 1.72 4.04 -10.85
CA THR A 69 1.55 4.22 -12.30
C THR A 69 1.33 2.91 -13.06
N ILE A 70 1.70 1.77 -12.47
CA ILE A 70 1.62 0.46 -13.12
C ILE A 70 0.15 0.04 -13.27
N LYS A 71 -0.36 0.00 -14.51
CA LYS A 71 -1.78 -0.31 -14.80
C LYS A 71 -2.21 -1.71 -14.32
N SER A 72 -1.32 -2.71 -14.42
CA SER A 72 -1.59 -4.10 -14.04
C SER A 72 -1.54 -4.36 -12.53
N LEU A 73 -1.03 -3.43 -11.73
CA LEU A 73 -0.94 -3.60 -10.28
C LEU A 73 -2.34 -3.66 -9.67
N PRO A 74 -2.65 -4.67 -8.84
CA PRO A 74 -3.96 -4.79 -8.19
C PRO A 74 -4.36 -3.52 -7.45
N ASN A 75 -5.63 -3.11 -7.60
CA ASN A 75 -6.16 -1.91 -6.96
C ASN A 75 -5.99 -1.92 -5.44
N GLU A 76 -6.09 -3.08 -4.79
CA GLU A 76 -5.86 -3.20 -3.34
C GLU A 76 -4.46 -2.71 -2.93
N ILE A 77 -3.44 -3.03 -3.73
CA ILE A 77 -2.07 -2.58 -3.46
C ILE A 77 -1.96 -1.07 -3.68
N LYS A 78 -2.53 -0.54 -4.77
CA LYS A 78 -2.56 0.91 -5.04
C LYS A 78 -3.25 1.68 -3.93
N THR A 79 -4.40 1.20 -3.46
CA THR A 79 -5.13 1.80 -2.33
C THR A 79 -4.29 1.81 -1.06
N LYS A 80 -3.54 0.74 -0.77
CA LYS A 80 -2.61 0.72 0.37
C LYS A 80 -1.48 1.74 0.20
N ILE A 81 -0.86 1.82 -0.97
CA ILE A 81 0.21 2.80 -1.24
C ILE A 81 -0.29 4.24 -1.00
N VAL A 82 -1.47 4.58 -1.52
CA VAL A 82 -2.10 5.89 -1.29
C VAL A 82 -2.43 6.11 0.19
N LYS A 83 -2.98 5.10 0.88
CA LYS A 83 -3.27 5.16 2.32
C LYS A 83 -2.03 5.47 3.17
N TYR A 84 -0.85 5.00 2.77
CA TYR A 84 0.41 5.30 3.44
C TYR A 84 1.05 6.65 3.00
N GLY A 85 0.37 7.40 2.13
CA GLY A 85 0.73 8.77 1.76
C GLY A 85 1.83 8.89 0.71
N PHE A 86 1.99 7.89 -0.16
CA PHE A 86 2.96 7.91 -1.28
C PHE A 86 2.31 8.38 -2.60
N SER A 87 1.30 9.25 -2.55
CA SER A 87 0.48 9.56 -3.74
C SER A 87 1.23 10.40 -4.76
N VAL A 88 1.12 9.99 -6.03
CA VAL A 88 1.30 10.87 -7.19
C VAL A 88 0.01 11.69 -7.34
N ASN A 89 0.10 12.97 -7.71
CA ASN A 89 -1.06 13.80 -8.00
C ASN A 89 -1.98 13.06 -8.99
N PRO A 90 -3.29 12.92 -8.70
CA PRO A 90 -4.20 12.31 -9.65
C PRO A 90 -4.27 13.21 -10.88
N THR A 91 -3.77 12.73 -12.02
CA THR A 91 -4.27 13.22 -13.31
C THR A 91 -5.78 13.03 -13.27
N GLU A 92 -6.51 14.15 -13.32
CA GLU A 92 -7.97 14.21 -13.26
C GLU A 92 -8.58 13.22 -14.26
N GLU A 93 -9.02 12.05 -13.78
CA GLU A 93 -9.80 11.15 -14.61
C GLU A 93 -11.22 11.73 -14.70
N PHE A 94 -11.48 12.41 -15.81
CA PHE A 94 -12.82 12.77 -16.29
C PHE A 94 -13.81 11.63 -16.04
N GLN A 95 -14.99 11.99 -15.51
CA GLN A 95 -16.12 11.08 -15.25
C GLN A 95 -16.38 10.16 -16.45
N ARG A 96 -15.87 8.92 -16.37
CA ARG A 96 -16.23 7.89 -17.33
C ARG A 96 -17.66 7.44 -17.00
N PHE A 97 -18.60 7.79 -17.88
CA PHE A 97 -19.89 7.14 -18.05
C PHE A 97 -19.81 5.66 -17.66
N ARG A 98 -20.70 5.22 -16.75
CA ARG A 98 -20.74 3.89 -16.08
C ARG A 98 -20.01 2.79 -16.86
N LYS A 99 -18.70 2.67 -16.62
CA LYS A 99 -17.86 1.73 -17.36
C LYS A 99 -18.20 0.31 -16.94
N SER A 100 -18.44 -0.56 -17.92
CA SER A 100 -18.60 -2.00 -17.66
C SER A 100 -17.35 -2.55 -16.98
N GLY A 101 -17.54 -3.34 -15.93
CA GLY A 101 -16.47 -3.97 -15.16
C GLY A 101 -16.85 -5.36 -14.69
N ARG A 102 -15.92 -6.06 -14.05
CA ARG A 102 -16.16 -7.43 -13.56
C ARG A 102 -17.08 -7.41 -12.34
N CYS A 103 -17.97 -8.41 -12.25
CA CYS A 103 -18.72 -8.67 -11.03
C CYS A 103 -17.79 -8.98 -9.84
N SER A 104 -18.06 -8.34 -8.71
CA SER A 104 -17.26 -8.44 -7.48
C SER A 104 -17.43 -9.78 -6.75
N PHE A 105 -18.45 -10.56 -7.11
CA PHE A 105 -18.85 -11.80 -6.44
C PHE A 105 -18.53 -13.05 -7.28
N CYS A 106 -18.18 -12.87 -8.56
CA CYS A 106 -17.75 -13.98 -9.41
C CYS A 106 -16.30 -14.37 -9.12
N ASP A 107 -16.02 -15.68 -9.20
CA ASP A 107 -14.66 -16.20 -9.26
C ASP A 107 -13.85 -15.53 -10.37
N ARG A 108 -12.53 -15.48 -10.17
CA ARG A 108 -11.65 -14.73 -11.06
C ARG A 108 -11.68 -15.27 -12.49
N ASN A 109 -12.01 -16.55 -12.65
CA ASN A 109 -11.99 -17.26 -13.94
C ASN A 109 -13.26 -17.03 -14.76
N LYS A 110 -14.39 -16.69 -14.12
CA LYS A 110 -15.67 -16.46 -14.81
C LYS A 110 -15.71 -15.13 -15.58
N ASP A 111 -14.93 -14.14 -15.14
CA ASP A 111 -14.80 -12.79 -15.70
C ASP A 111 -16.12 -12.10 -16.16
N ARG A 112 -17.24 -12.38 -15.50
CA ARG A 112 -18.54 -11.84 -15.91
C ARG A 112 -18.55 -10.32 -15.80
N LYS A 113 -18.79 -9.64 -16.92
CA LYS A 113 -18.87 -8.19 -16.99
C LYS A 113 -20.29 -7.71 -16.69
N THR A 114 -20.41 -6.56 -16.04
CA THR A 114 -21.67 -5.94 -15.67
C THR A 114 -21.50 -4.43 -15.58
N THR A 115 -22.60 -3.71 -15.77
CA THR A 115 -22.73 -2.28 -15.51
C THR A 115 -23.60 -2.00 -14.28
N LYS A 116 -24.26 -3.02 -13.72
CA LYS A 116 -25.11 -2.89 -12.52
C LYS A 116 -24.25 -2.79 -11.26
N VAL A 117 -24.64 -1.91 -10.34
CA VAL A 117 -23.98 -1.69 -9.05
C VAL A 117 -24.96 -1.90 -7.90
N CYS A 118 -24.45 -2.35 -6.75
CA CYS A 118 -25.21 -2.35 -5.49
C CYS A 118 -25.51 -0.90 -5.09
N THR A 119 -26.75 -0.60 -4.72
CA THR A 119 -27.14 0.72 -4.21
C THR A 119 -26.49 1.04 -2.86
N ASN A 120 -26.27 0.02 -2.01
CA ASN A 120 -25.68 0.21 -0.69
C ASN A 120 -24.14 0.34 -0.72
N CYS A 121 -23.45 -0.54 -1.45
CA CYS A 121 -21.98 -0.61 -1.42
C CYS A 121 -21.26 -0.26 -2.73
N ALA A 122 -21.99 0.15 -3.77
CA ALA A 122 -21.49 0.52 -5.11
C ALA A 122 -20.66 -0.56 -5.85
N LYS A 123 -20.56 -1.79 -5.33
CA LYS A 123 -19.87 -2.91 -5.99
C LYS A 123 -20.61 -3.35 -7.26
N LEU A 124 -19.86 -3.71 -8.30
CA LEU A 124 -20.40 -4.25 -9.55
C LEU A 124 -20.97 -5.67 -9.35
N ILE A 125 -22.22 -5.90 -9.77
CA ILE A 125 -22.98 -7.15 -9.56
C ILE A 125 -23.52 -7.67 -10.91
N CYS A 126 -23.23 -8.93 -11.27
CA CYS A 126 -23.83 -9.57 -12.46
C CYS A 126 -25.23 -10.12 -12.14
N ARG A 127 -26.00 -10.49 -13.17
CA ARG A 127 -27.36 -11.03 -13.00
C ARG A 127 -27.42 -12.23 -12.04
N ASP A 128 -26.48 -13.16 -12.12
CA ASP A 128 -26.44 -14.36 -11.26
C ASP A 128 -26.29 -14.06 -9.76
N HIS A 129 -25.73 -12.90 -9.40
CA HIS A 129 -25.54 -12.46 -8.01
C HIS A 129 -26.52 -11.36 -7.61
N LEU A 130 -27.42 -10.98 -8.51
CA LEU A 130 -28.46 -10.00 -8.24
C LEU A 130 -29.69 -10.74 -7.70
N ILE A 131 -30.20 -10.27 -6.57
CA ILE A 131 -31.49 -10.74 -6.05
C ILE A 131 -32.52 -9.69 -6.44
N GLU A 132 -33.49 -10.08 -7.26
CA GLU A 132 -34.63 -9.24 -7.63
C GLU A 132 -35.74 -9.46 -6.60
N MET A 133 -36.24 -8.37 -6.03
CA MET A 133 -37.22 -8.38 -4.94
C MET A 133 -38.29 -7.33 -5.24
N CYS A 134 -39.57 -7.65 -5.02
CA CYS A 134 -40.64 -6.68 -5.14
C CYS A 134 -40.61 -5.66 -3.97
N PRO A 135 -41.22 -4.47 -4.13
CA PRO A 135 -41.22 -3.45 -3.08
C PRO A 135 -41.78 -3.94 -1.74
N SER A 136 -42.88 -4.71 -1.78
CA SER A 136 -43.51 -5.23 -0.56
C SER A 136 -42.63 -6.23 0.20
N CYS A 137 -41.86 -7.09 -0.48
CA CYS A 137 -40.90 -7.97 0.19
C CYS A 137 -39.67 -7.21 0.71
N CYS A 138 -39.31 -6.06 0.10
CA CYS A 138 -38.19 -5.24 0.53
C CYS A 138 -38.50 -4.51 1.84
N GLU A 139 -39.73 -4.05 2.05
CA GLU A 139 -40.17 -3.37 3.26
C GLU A 139 -40.14 -4.26 4.51
N VAL A 140 -40.26 -5.58 4.35
CA VAL A 140 -40.26 -6.56 5.48
C VAL A 140 -38.85 -6.90 5.97
N MET A 141 -37.80 -6.55 5.23
CA MET A 141 -36.39 -6.86 5.58
C MET A 141 -35.62 -5.70 6.22
N LEU A 142 -36.24 -4.52 6.36
CA LEU A 142 -35.68 -3.34 7.03
C LEU A 142 -36.12 -3.29 8.49
#